data_AF-A0A1M6PLE9-F1
#
_entry.id   AF-A0A1M6PLE9-F1
#
_cell.length_a   1.000
_cell.length_b   1.000
_cell.length_c   1.000
_cell.angle_alpha   90.00
_cell.angle_beta   90.00
_cell.angle_gamma   90.00
#
_symmetry.space_group_name_H-M   'P 1'
#
loop_
_entity.id
_entity.type
_entity.pdbx_description
1 polymer ?
#
loop_
_entity_poly.entity_id
_entity_poly.type
_entity_poly.pdbx_seq_one_letter_code
_entity_poly.pdbx_strand_id
1 'polypeptide(L)'
;MLNIGSVVLGVSDMARARAFWTAALDYTPREPGTDRWTVLVPTHSPGVQVALGLSGVPAQEHPRVHLDLYAENTADQAAEVDRLLALGAERVAWDLYPEDPDFVVLADPEGNRFCVIDPTHPQAPPGDAPGTSAPGGRPPSRSPRPHSEGTAPTPGRAG
;
A
#
# COMPACT_ATOMS: atom_id res chain seq x y z
N MET A 1 20.25 -9.57 -19.10
CA MET A 1 18.89 -9.78 -18.57
C MET A 1 18.87 -9.32 -17.12
N LEU A 2 17.80 -8.66 -16.69
CA LEU A 2 17.62 -8.18 -15.31
C LEU A 2 16.72 -9.15 -14.53
N ASN A 3 16.94 -9.27 -13.22
CA ASN A 3 16.08 -10.03 -12.29
C ASN A 3 15.79 -9.17 -11.04
N ILE A 4 14.75 -9.52 -10.29
CA ILE A 4 14.48 -8.91 -8.99
C ILE A 4 15.47 -9.53 -7.99
N GLY A 5 16.46 -8.74 -7.59
CA GLY A 5 17.44 -9.16 -6.59
C GLY A 5 16.94 -8.95 -5.17
N SER A 6 16.45 -7.74 -4.87
CA SER A 6 16.12 -7.33 -3.51
C SER A 6 14.90 -6.44 -3.41
N VAL A 7 14.15 -6.59 -2.31
CA VAL A 7 13.20 -5.58 -1.82
C VAL A 7 13.88 -4.77 -0.72
N VAL A 8 13.74 -3.45 -0.73
CA VAL A 8 14.34 -2.56 0.28
C VAL A 8 13.25 -1.89 1.09
N LEU A 9 13.30 -2.05 2.41
CA LEU A 9 12.37 -1.43 3.36
C LEU A 9 13.07 -0.29 4.11
N GLY A 10 12.39 0.84 4.21
CA GLY A 10 12.81 1.95 5.07
C GLY A 10 12.43 1.66 6.52
N VAL A 11 13.37 1.82 7.45
CA VAL A 11 13.15 1.54 8.88
C VAL A 11 13.72 2.67 9.73
N SER A 12 13.09 2.96 10.87
CA SER A 12 13.55 4.01 11.78
C SER A 12 14.33 3.45 12.98
N ASP A 13 13.98 2.24 13.41
CA ASP A 13 14.71 1.43 14.40
C ASP A 13 15.26 0.16 13.73
N MET A 14 16.56 0.20 13.40
CA MET A 14 17.23 -0.90 12.72
C MET A 14 17.25 -2.20 13.54
N ALA A 15 17.39 -2.10 14.86
CA ALA A 15 17.48 -3.27 15.73
C ALA A 15 16.13 -3.99 15.81
N ARG A 16 15.05 -3.23 16.03
CA ARG A 16 13.68 -3.74 16.07
C ARG A 16 13.27 -4.34 14.72
N ALA A 17 13.52 -3.62 13.62
CA ALA A 17 13.18 -4.09 12.30
C ALA A 17 13.95 -5.35 11.89
N ARG A 18 15.26 -5.42 12.19
CA ARG A 18 16.07 -6.61 11.91
C ARG A 18 15.58 -7.82 12.70
N ALA A 19 15.27 -7.64 13.98
CA ALA A 19 14.75 -8.73 14.80
C ALA A 19 13.42 -9.27 14.24
N PHE A 20 12.50 -8.37 13.87
CA PHE A 20 11.22 -8.73 13.28
C PHE A 20 11.40 -9.47 11.96
N TRP A 21 12.08 -8.87 10.96
CA TRP A 21 12.15 -9.43 9.61
C TRP A 21 12.98 -10.72 9.52
N THR A 22 13.99 -10.89 10.37
CA THR A 22 14.69 -12.18 10.52
C THR A 22 13.74 -13.28 11.01
N ALA A 23 12.96 -13.01 12.06
CA ALA A 23 12.03 -14.00 12.62
C ALA A 23 10.79 -14.22 11.74
N ALA A 24 10.32 -13.17 11.07
CA ALA A 24 9.15 -13.23 10.19
C ALA A 24 9.41 -14.09 8.97
N LEU A 25 10.57 -13.99 8.33
CA LEU A 25 10.87 -14.68 7.07
C LEU A 25 11.75 -15.92 7.24
N ASP A 26 12.23 -16.20 8.46
CA ASP A 26 13.31 -17.15 8.72
C ASP A 26 14.58 -16.81 7.90
N TYR A 27 14.96 -15.52 7.95
CA TYR A 27 16.09 -14.98 7.20
C TYR A 27 17.28 -14.68 8.11
N THR A 28 18.48 -14.88 7.60
CA THR A 28 19.73 -14.54 8.28
C THR A 28 20.42 -13.33 7.61
N PRO A 29 21.15 -12.48 8.37
CA PRO A 29 21.98 -11.45 7.77
C PRO A 29 23.05 -12.05 6.85
N ARG A 30 23.12 -11.55 5.61
CA ARG A 30 24.12 -11.98 4.62
C ARG A 30 25.56 -11.68 5.06
N GLU A 31 25.72 -10.58 5.77
CA GLU A 31 26.97 -10.04 6.27
C GLU A 31 26.69 -9.29 7.58
N PRO A 32 27.71 -9.00 8.41
CA PRO A 32 27.52 -8.14 9.57
C PRO A 32 26.95 -6.78 9.13
N GLY A 33 25.67 -6.56 9.40
CA GLY A 33 24.99 -5.31 9.08
C GLY A 33 25.53 -4.12 9.90
N THR A 34 25.16 -2.93 9.48
CA THR A 34 25.40 -1.68 10.21
C THR A 34 24.11 -1.20 10.88
N ASP A 35 24.21 -0.14 11.68
CA ASP A 35 23.06 0.60 12.21
C ASP A 35 22.23 1.30 11.12
N ARG A 36 22.77 1.46 9.90
CA ARG A 36 22.10 2.13 8.78
C ARG A 36 21.65 1.22 7.65
N TRP A 37 22.18 0.01 7.57
CA TRP A 37 21.94 -0.91 6.47
C TRP A 37 22.21 -2.36 6.85
N THR A 38 21.30 -3.26 6.48
CA THR A 38 21.55 -4.70 6.52
C THR A 38 20.82 -5.41 5.38
N VAL A 39 21.34 -6.55 4.95
CA VAL A 39 20.72 -7.42 3.94
C VAL A 39 20.41 -8.75 4.59
N LEU A 40 19.14 -9.14 4.55
CA LEU A 40 18.64 -10.42 5.04
C LEU A 40 18.41 -11.36 3.84
N VAL A 41 18.83 -12.60 3.99
CA VAL A 41 18.74 -13.66 2.97
C VAL A 41 18.05 -14.89 3.57
N PRO A 42 17.32 -15.68 2.77
CA PRO A 42 16.69 -16.89 3.28
C PRO A 42 17.72 -17.88 3.82
N THR A 43 17.38 -18.55 4.93
CA THR A 43 18.29 -19.45 5.63
C THR A 43 18.48 -20.78 4.91
N HIS A 44 17.44 -21.28 4.24
CA HIS A 44 17.40 -22.66 3.73
C HIS A 44 17.53 -22.80 2.21
N SER A 45 17.17 -21.77 1.45
CA SER A 45 17.16 -21.81 -0.01
C SER A 45 17.47 -20.45 -0.63
N PRO A 46 17.95 -20.39 -1.88
CA PRO A 46 18.06 -19.12 -2.60
C PRO A 46 16.68 -18.48 -2.77
N GLY A 47 16.60 -17.16 -2.61
CA GLY A 47 15.36 -16.40 -2.74
C GLY A 47 15.62 -14.91 -2.83
N VAL A 48 14.54 -14.13 -2.95
CA VAL A 48 14.63 -12.66 -2.98
C VAL A 48 15.13 -12.18 -1.62
N GLN A 49 16.14 -11.31 -1.62
CA GLN A 49 16.67 -10.73 -0.38
C GLN A 49 15.83 -9.53 0.08
N VAL A 50 15.71 -9.35 1.39
CA VAL A 50 15.13 -8.15 1.99
C VAL A 50 16.25 -7.32 2.59
N ALA A 51 16.41 -6.09 2.13
CA ALA A 51 17.34 -5.13 2.72
C ALA A 51 16.58 -4.13 3.58
N LEU A 52 17.16 -3.78 4.73
CA LEU A 52 16.64 -2.74 5.61
C LEU A 52 17.58 -1.55 5.53
N GLY A 53 17.04 -0.36 5.26
CA GLY A 53 17.78 0.89 5.21
C GLY A 53 17.23 1.91 6.19
N LEU A 54 18.10 2.56 6.96
CA LEU A 54 17.67 3.60 7.89
C LEU A 54 17.03 4.76 7.13
N SER A 55 15.79 5.10 7.50
CA SER A 55 14.98 6.16 6.92
C SER A 55 14.28 6.94 8.02
N GLY A 56 14.37 8.26 7.96
CA GLY A 56 13.57 9.16 8.80
C GLY A 56 12.21 9.53 8.20
N VAL A 57 11.90 9.05 6.99
CA VAL A 57 10.62 9.28 6.33
C VAL A 57 9.59 8.31 6.92
N PRO A 58 8.43 8.79 7.42
CA PRO A 58 7.38 7.92 7.93
C PRO A 58 6.88 6.92 6.89
N ALA A 59 6.44 5.74 7.34
CA ALA A 59 5.78 4.77 6.48
C ALA A 59 4.51 5.36 5.84
N GLN A 60 4.25 5.02 4.58
CA GLN A 60 3.05 5.47 3.89
C GLN A 60 1.84 4.71 4.41
N GLU A 61 0.74 5.41 4.70
CA GLU A 61 -0.52 4.77 5.08
C GLU A 61 -1.05 3.88 3.95
N HIS A 62 -0.96 4.35 2.69
CA HIS A 62 -1.30 3.61 1.47
C HIS A 62 -0.12 3.54 0.50
N PRO A 63 0.79 2.56 0.65
CA PRO A 63 1.93 2.40 -0.24
C PRO A 63 1.51 2.10 -1.67
N ARG A 64 2.30 2.57 -2.66
CA ARG A 64 2.10 2.20 -4.08
C ARG A 64 2.83 0.93 -4.50
N VAL A 65 3.69 0.42 -3.63
CA VAL A 65 4.44 -0.83 -3.81
C VAL A 65 4.11 -1.69 -2.61
N HIS A 66 3.75 -2.94 -2.87
CA HIS A 66 3.36 -3.90 -1.84
C HIS A 66 4.42 -4.98 -1.73
N LEU A 67 4.67 -5.41 -0.50
CA LEU A 67 5.42 -6.62 -0.21
C LEU A 67 4.40 -7.70 0.14
N ASP A 68 4.33 -8.73 -0.71
CA ASP A 68 3.39 -9.84 -0.55
C ASP A 68 4.15 -11.08 -0.10
N LEU A 69 3.75 -11.63 1.03
CA LEU A 69 4.27 -12.87 1.61
C LEU A 69 3.24 -13.96 1.41
N TYR A 70 3.61 -15.04 0.75
CA TYR A 70 2.68 -16.09 0.38
C TYR A 70 2.70 -17.20 1.43
N ALA A 71 1.54 -17.46 2.03
CA ALA A 71 1.28 -18.65 2.82
C ALA A 71 1.01 -19.85 1.89
N GLU A 72 0.87 -21.04 2.46
CA GLU A 72 0.56 -22.24 1.67
C GLU A 72 -0.92 -22.36 1.30
N ASN A 73 -1.82 -21.93 2.19
CA ASN A 73 -3.28 -22.02 2.06
C ASN A 73 -3.98 -21.16 3.12
N THR A 74 -5.32 -21.16 3.16
CA THR A 74 -6.13 -20.35 4.10
C THR A 74 -5.80 -20.59 5.57
N ALA A 75 -5.62 -21.86 5.98
CA ALA A 75 -5.34 -22.17 7.38
C ALA A 75 -3.94 -21.72 7.79
N ASP A 76 -2.97 -21.87 6.87
CA ASP A 76 -1.61 -21.40 7.05
C ASP A 76 -1.53 -19.86 7.07
N GLN A 77 -2.29 -19.16 6.22
CA GLN A 77 -2.40 -17.70 6.25
C GLN A 77 -2.85 -17.20 7.63
N ALA A 78 -3.88 -17.82 8.20
CA ALA A 78 -4.36 -17.45 9.54
C ALA A 78 -3.29 -17.70 10.62
N ALA A 79 -2.59 -18.84 10.55
CA ALA A 79 -1.52 -19.17 11.49
C ALA A 79 -0.33 -18.21 11.37
N GLU A 80 0.08 -17.85 10.16
CA GLU A 80 1.16 -16.91 9.89
C GLU A 80 0.79 -15.49 10.33
N VAL A 81 -0.45 -15.05 10.10
CA VAL A 81 -0.92 -13.77 10.63
C VAL A 81 -0.79 -13.76 12.16
N ASP A 82 -1.28 -14.76 12.86
CA ASP A 82 -1.20 -14.79 14.33
C ASP A 82 0.25 -14.88 14.84
N ARG A 83 1.12 -15.62 14.14
CA ARG A 83 2.56 -15.67 14.43
C ARG A 83 3.24 -14.31 14.26
N LEU A 84 2.95 -13.61 13.17
CA LEU A 84 3.51 -12.30 12.88
C LEU A 84 3.05 -11.24 13.89
N LEU A 85 1.79 -11.31 14.33
CA LEU A 85 1.28 -10.45 15.40
C LEU A 85 1.99 -10.71 16.73
N ALA A 86 2.26 -11.98 17.06
CA ALA A 86 3.05 -12.33 18.24
C ALA A 86 4.51 -11.82 18.16
N LEU A 87 5.05 -11.63 16.95
CA LEU A 87 6.36 -11.01 16.72
C LEU A 87 6.33 -9.47 16.76
N GLY A 88 5.15 -8.86 16.89
CA GLY A 88 4.98 -7.41 17.01
C GLY A 88 4.45 -6.72 15.75
N ALA A 89 3.99 -7.47 14.74
CA ALA A 89 3.19 -6.88 13.68
C ALA A 89 1.83 -6.38 14.22
N GLU A 90 1.18 -5.50 13.46
CA GLU A 90 -0.16 -4.99 13.77
C GLU A 90 -1.14 -5.25 12.63
N ARG A 91 -2.39 -5.60 12.98
CA ARG A 91 -3.48 -5.64 11.99
C ARG A 91 -3.81 -4.22 11.54
N VAL A 92 -3.94 -4.04 10.24
CA VAL A 92 -4.29 -2.74 9.65
C VAL A 92 -5.77 -2.72 9.33
N ALA A 93 -6.47 -1.67 9.77
CA ALA A 93 -7.83 -1.36 9.32
C ALA A 93 -7.77 -0.85 7.88
N TRP A 94 -7.51 -1.76 6.94
CA TRP A 94 -7.32 -1.44 5.54
C TRP A 94 -8.67 -1.18 4.87
N ASP A 95 -8.82 0.01 4.31
CA ASP A 95 -10.06 0.53 3.73
C ASP A 95 -10.21 0.20 2.24
N LEU A 96 -9.19 -0.39 1.62
CA LEU A 96 -9.17 -0.78 0.21
C LEU A 96 -9.22 -2.29 0.00
N TYR A 97 -9.74 -3.06 0.96
CA TYR A 97 -10.04 -4.47 0.72
C TYR A 97 -11.11 -4.62 -0.38
N PRO A 98 -10.94 -5.56 -1.33
CA PRO A 98 -12.07 -6.03 -2.14
C PRO A 98 -13.11 -6.74 -1.26
N GLU A 99 -14.26 -7.09 -1.85
CA GLU A 99 -15.34 -7.80 -1.14
C GLU A 99 -14.91 -9.18 -0.62
N ASP A 100 -14.05 -9.87 -1.37
CA ASP A 100 -13.55 -11.21 -1.07
C ASP A 100 -12.01 -11.24 -1.22
N PRO A 101 -11.24 -10.73 -0.24
CA PRO A 101 -9.79 -10.63 -0.33
C PRO A 101 -9.11 -11.96 -0.05
N ASP A 102 -8.13 -12.31 -0.89
CA ASP A 102 -7.19 -13.41 -0.67
C ASP A 102 -6.01 -13.02 0.24
N PHE A 103 -5.99 -11.80 0.79
CA PHE A 103 -4.89 -11.28 1.58
C PHE A 103 -5.32 -10.62 2.88
N VAL A 104 -4.40 -10.62 3.85
CA VAL A 104 -4.50 -9.85 5.09
C VAL A 104 -3.36 -8.83 5.13
N VAL A 105 -3.70 -7.54 5.29
CA VAL A 105 -2.75 -6.44 5.42
C VAL A 105 -2.32 -6.29 6.88
N LEU A 106 -1.01 -6.36 7.09
CA LEU A 106 -0.35 -6.11 8.36
C LEU A 106 0.62 -4.92 8.24
N ALA A 107 1.01 -4.38 9.39
CA ALA A 107 2.15 -3.49 9.52
C ALA A 107 3.26 -4.18 10.30
N ASP A 108 4.51 -4.00 9.89
CA ASP A 108 5.65 -4.33 10.76
C ASP A 108 5.73 -3.35 11.94
N PRO A 109 6.62 -3.57 12.93
CA PRO A 109 6.79 -2.64 14.05
C PRO A 109 7.24 -1.22 13.67
N GLU A 110 7.65 -0.99 12.42
CA GLU A 110 8.02 0.32 11.87
C GLU A 110 6.86 0.98 11.10
N GLY A 111 5.72 0.30 10.97
CA GLY A 111 4.55 0.74 10.22
C GLY A 111 4.58 0.42 8.73
N ASN A 112 5.61 -0.31 8.23
CA ASN A 112 5.66 -0.73 6.84
C ASN A 112 4.53 -1.73 6.57
N ARG A 113 3.69 -1.45 5.57
CA ARG A 113 2.58 -2.32 5.19
C ARG A 113 3.08 -3.48 4.34
N PHE A 114 2.59 -4.68 4.63
CA PHE A 114 2.82 -5.88 3.84
C PHE A 114 1.59 -6.78 3.92
N CYS A 115 1.45 -7.68 2.94
CA CYS A 115 0.31 -8.57 2.83
C CYS A 115 0.73 -10.01 3.13
N VAL A 116 -0.12 -10.78 3.80
CA VAL A 116 -0.03 -12.24 3.86
C VAL A 116 -1.08 -12.80 2.92
N ILE A 117 -0.67 -13.51 1.87
CA ILE A 117 -1.51 -13.98 0.77
C ILE A 117 -1.86 -15.46 0.96
N ASP A 118 -3.12 -15.82 0.75
CA ASP A 118 -3.56 -17.20 0.53
C ASP A 118 -3.63 -17.48 -0.98
N PRO A 119 -2.63 -18.16 -1.57
CA PRO A 119 -2.62 -18.45 -3.01
C PRO A 119 -3.67 -19.47 -3.45
N THR A 120 -4.31 -20.16 -2.50
CA THR A 120 -5.36 -21.16 -2.78
C THR A 120 -6.76 -20.55 -2.77
N HIS A 121 -6.89 -19.30 -2.33
CA HIS A 121 -8.15 -18.59 -2.33
C HIS A 121 -8.70 -18.48 -3.76
N PRO A 122 -9.94 -18.94 -4.03
CA PRO A 122 -10.54 -18.79 -5.33
C PRO A 122 -10.59 -17.31 -5.73
N GLN A 123 -9.91 -16.96 -6.82
CA GLN A 123 -10.05 -15.63 -7.39
C GLN A 123 -11.43 -15.57 -8.04
N ALA A 124 -12.25 -14.60 -7.61
CA ALA A 124 -13.47 -14.29 -8.34
C ALA A 124 -13.07 -13.99 -9.80
N PRO A 125 -13.77 -14.55 -10.80
CA PRO A 125 -13.50 -14.22 -12.19
C PRO A 125 -13.61 -12.69 -12.34
N PRO A 126 -12.71 -12.04 -13.09
CA PRO A 126 -12.79 -10.60 -13.28
C PRO A 126 -14.12 -10.23 -13.95
N GLY A 127 -15.06 -9.71 -13.17
CA GLY A 127 -16.28 -9.05 -13.63
C GLY A 127 -17.59 -9.84 -13.44
N ASP A 128 -18.16 -9.77 -12.25
CA ASP A 128 -19.58 -9.50 -12.02
C ASP A 128 -19.69 -8.64 -10.74
N ALA A 129 -19.01 -7.49 -10.72
CA ALA A 129 -19.28 -6.50 -9.70
C ALA A 129 -20.74 -6.03 -9.89
N PRO A 130 -21.63 -6.14 -8.87
CA PRO A 130 -22.99 -5.64 -9.00
C PRO A 130 -22.93 -4.15 -9.32
N GLY A 131 -23.58 -3.78 -10.43
CA GLY A 131 -23.59 -2.44 -10.98
C GLY A 131 -23.82 -1.39 -9.90
N THR A 132 -22.86 -0.50 -9.77
CA THR A 132 -23.02 0.74 -9.01
C THR A 132 -24.23 1.48 -9.58
N SER A 133 -25.32 1.46 -8.82
CA SER A 133 -26.46 2.32 -9.10
C SER A 133 -25.98 3.75 -8.95
N ALA A 134 -25.82 4.46 -10.07
CA ALA A 134 -25.39 5.84 -10.09
C ALA A 134 -26.37 6.73 -9.29
N PRO A 135 -25.91 7.63 -8.40
CA PRO A 135 -26.79 8.59 -7.77
C PRO A 135 -27.05 9.76 -8.73
N GLY A 136 -28.33 10.07 -8.93
CA GLY A 136 -28.84 11.44 -9.14
C GLY A 136 -28.35 12.20 -10.37
N GLY A 137 -29.23 12.31 -11.37
CA GLY A 137 -29.07 13.25 -12.48
C GLY A 137 -28.88 14.69 -12.01
N ARG A 138 -27.84 15.34 -12.51
CA ARG A 138 -27.57 16.78 -12.36
C ARG A 138 -28.57 17.57 -13.22
N PRO A 139 -29.26 18.59 -12.71
CA PRO A 139 -30.17 19.38 -13.54
C PRO A 139 -29.37 20.24 -14.53
N PRO A 140 -29.93 20.54 -15.72
CA PRO A 140 -29.23 21.32 -16.73
C PRO A 140 -29.02 22.78 -16.28
N SER A 141 -27.79 23.24 -16.49
CA SER A 141 -27.35 24.64 -16.34
C SER A 141 -28.16 25.57 -17.25
N ARG A 142 -28.76 26.62 -16.68
CA ARG A 142 -29.36 27.73 -17.45
C ARG A 142 -28.23 28.64 -17.97
N SER A 143 -28.12 28.76 -19.29
CA SER A 143 -27.29 29.77 -19.95
C SER A 143 -27.74 31.20 -19.56
N PRO A 144 -26.80 32.16 -19.37
CA PRO A 144 -27.17 33.55 -19.14
C PRO A 144 -27.58 34.22 -20.47
N ARG A 145 -28.63 35.06 -20.41
CA ARG A 145 -29.07 35.90 -21.54
C ARG A 145 -28.04 37.01 -21.82
N PRO A 146 -27.84 37.43 -23.08
CA PRO A 146 -26.98 38.57 -23.40
C PRO A 146 -27.60 39.89 -22.93
N HIS A 147 -26.74 40.77 -22.43
CA HIS A 147 -27.05 42.14 -22.02
C HIS A 147 -27.51 42.99 -23.21
N SER A 148 -28.62 43.70 -23.05
CA SER A 148 -29.11 44.73 -23.96
C SER A 148 -28.21 45.96 -23.90
N GLU A 149 -27.72 46.40 -25.05
CA GLU A 149 -26.99 47.66 -25.25
C GLU A 149 -27.86 48.85 -24.84
N GLY A 150 -27.39 49.60 -23.84
CA GLY A 150 -27.94 50.90 -23.45
C GLY A 150 -27.20 52.03 -24.16
N THR A 151 -27.95 52.82 -24.90
CA THR A 151 -27.55 53.98 -25.69
C THR A 151 -26.76 55.03 -24.89
N ALA A 152 -25.65 55.50 -25.46
CA ALA A 152 -24.86 56.62 -24.94
C ALA A 152 -25.52 57.98 -25.26
N PRO A 153 -25.50 58.97 -24.33
CA PRO A 153 -25.87 60.34 -24.65
C PRO A 153 -24.68 61.14 -25.21
N THR A 154 -24.95 61.91 -26.26
CA THR A 154 -24.06 62.85 -26.94
C THR A 154 -23.74 64.08 -26.05
N PRO A 155 -22.49 64.57 -26.00
CA PRO A 155 -22.19 65.84 -25.35
C PRO A 155 -22.47 67.03 -26.29
N GLY A 156 -23.43 67.86 -25.90
CA GLY A 156 -23.73 69.17 -26.49
C GLY A 156 -22.89 70.29 -25.86
N ARG A 157 -22.53 71.26 -26.69
CA ARG A 157 -21.41 72.22 -26.60
C ARG A 157 -21.77 73.47 -25.78
N ALA A 158 -20.72 74.13 -25.29
CA ALA A 158 -20.69 75.39 -24.55
C ALA A 158 -21.42 76.56 -25.23
N GLY A 159 -21.96 77.44 -24.38
CA GLY A 159 -22.53 78.76 -24.67
C GLY A 159 -23.13 79.35 -23.40
#